data_AF-A0A066YGN8-F1
#
_entry.id   AF-A0A066YGN8-F1
#
_cell.length_a   1.000
_cell.length_b   1.000
_cell.length_c   1.000
_cell.angle_alpha   90.00
_cell.angle_beta   90.00
_cell.angle_gamma   90.00
#
_symmetry.space_group_name_H-M   'P 1'
#
loop_
_entity.id
_entity.type
_entity.pdbx_description
1 polymer ?
#
loop_
_entity_poly.entity_id
_entity_poly.type
_entity_poly.pdbx_seq_one_letter_code
_entity_poly.pdbx_strand_id
1 'polypeptide(L)'
;MSTLAAGTGAGLDPVLADRVTEALLLAGLPVAHGGHGPGVRLAPDPAAGAVVLHWLASPRLEDAATAGGENPAAATRQLVADAVENALAEFLPALGLDAELTTVRAAAGLPAAAPPVPYSALPPVDPAVRAELVTAVRRSAALAGLPLATRPGAAGITLTACTPTGLPDLGWNPSPRLPAALRPAVRDAVRHALGVALAATGLHLTWHRPPGIEPQLRAHGPSAA
;
A
#
# COMPACT_ATOMS: atom_id res chain seq x y z
N MET A 1 -28.54 -37.16 8.75
CA MET A 1 -27.26 -37.43 8.08
C MET A 1 -26.99 -36.32 7.09
N SER A 2 -25.99 -35.50 7.38
CA SER A 2 -25.17 -34.74 6.43
C SER A 2 -24.07 -34.09 7.25
N THR A 3 -22.95 -34.79 7.29
CA THR A 3 -21.73 -34.47 8.01
C THR A 3 -21.12 -33.22 7.39
N LEU A 4 -20.95 -32.16 8.19
CA LEU A 4 -20.07 -31.04 7.87
C LEU A 4 -18.65 -31.59 7.76
N ALA A 5 -18.20 -31.83 6.52
CA ALA A 5 -16.81 -32.18 6.25
C ALA A 5 -15.93 -30.98 6.58
N ALA A 6 -15.04 -31.19 7.55
CA ALA A 6 -13.94 -30.32 7.88
C ALA A 6 -13.07 -30.08 6.63
N GLY A 7 -13.13 -28.86 6.09
CA GLY A 7 -12.22 -28.37 5.06
C GLY A 7 -11.04 -27.64 5.68
N THR A 8 -10.30 -28.28 6.58
CA THR A 8 -8.99 -27.81 7.04
C THR A 8 -7.90 -28.55 6.27
N GLY A 9 -7.07 -27.81 5.54
CA GLY A 9 -5.71 -28.26 5.23
C GLY A 9 -5.36 -28.50 3.77
N ALA A 10 -5.49 -27.49 2.92
CA ALA A 10 -4.41 -27.23 1.96
C ALA A 10 -3.62 -26.05 2.54
N GLY A 11 -2.74 -26.35 3.49
CA GLY A 11 -2.03 -25.34 4.26
C GLY A 11 -1.15 -24.50 3.35
N LEU A 12 -1.34 -23.18 3.42
CA LEU A 12 -0.35 -22.21 2.95
C LEU A 12 1.03 -22.64 3.47
N ASP A 13 2.04 -22.79 2.60
CA ASP A 13 3.40 -23.08 3.04
C ASP A 13 3.82 -22.01 4.05
N PRO A 14 4.01 -22.37 5.33
CA PRO A 14 4.25 -21.39 6.39
C PRO A 14 5.55 -20.61 6.16
N VAL A 15 6.54 -21.23 5.53
CA VAL A 15 7.83 -20.56 5.24
C VAL A 15 7.65 -19.52 4.14
N LEU A 16 6.92 -19.85 3.07
CA LEU A 16 6.61 -18.90 2.02
C LEU A 16 5.70 -17.77 2.52
N ALA A 17 4.70 -18.09 3.34
CA ALA A 17 3.81 -17.11 3.97
C ALA A 17 4.57 -16.11 4.85
N ASP A 18 5.51 -16.59 5.66
CA ASP A 18 6.33 -15.75 6.53
C ASP A 18 7.24 -14.84 5.70
N ARG A 19 7.87 -15.34 4.63
CA ARG A 19 8.73 -14.55 3.74
C ARG A 19 7.95 -13.46 3.00
N VAL A 20 6.77 -13.80 2.47
CA VAL A 20 5.88 -12.83 1.83
C VAL A 20 5.43 -11.77 2.84
N THR A 21 5.01 -12.20 4.03
CA THR A 21 4.61 -11.28 5.11
C THR A 21 5.75 -10.35 5.49
N GLU A 22 6.96 -10.87 5.61
CA GLU A 22 8.17 -10.10 5.90
C GLU A 22 8.46 -9.08 4.79
N ALA A 23 8.43 -9.48 3.53
CA ALA A 23 8.64 -8.60 2.38
C ALA A 23 7.63 -7.44 2.36
N LEU A 24 6.36 -7.72 2.66
CA LEU A 24 5.31 -6.72 2.76
C LEU A 24 5.56 -5.73 3.91
N LEU A 25 5.97 -6.24 5.08
CA LEU A 25 6.33 -5.42 6.22
C LEU A 25 7.58 -4.56 5.97
N LEU A 26 8.56 -5.08 5.22
CA LEU A 26 9.74 -4.34 4.77
C LEU A 26 9.37 -3.25 3.77
N ALA A 27 8.44 -3.53 2.86
CA ALA A 27 7.88 -2.54 1.94
C ALA A 27 7.04 -1.48 2.67
N GLY A 28 6.58 -1.75 3.89
CA GLY A 28 5.74 -0.85 4.69
C GLY A 28 4.25 -1.03 4.44
N LEU A 29 3.85 -2.15 3.81
CA LEU A 29 2.45 -2.45 3.48
C LEU A 29 1.80 -3.26 4.61
N PRO A 30 0.53 -2.97 4.95
CA PRO A 30 -0.22 -3.76 5.93
C PRO A 30 -0.60 -5.12 5.35
N VAL A 31 -0.65 -6.14 6.22
CA VAL A 31 -1.10 -7.49 5.89
C VAL A 31 -2.43 -7.76 6.58
N ALA A 32 -3.46 -8.13 5.84
CA ALA A 32 -4.81 -8.37 6.35
C ALA A 32 -4.91 -9.76 7.00
N HIS A 33 -4.51 -9.86 8.27
CA HIS A 33 -4.54 -11.11 9.03
C HIS A 33 -5.99 -11.55 9.32
N GLY A 34 -6.31 -12.81 9.05
CA GLY A 34 -7.66 -13.37 9.29
C GLY A 34 -8.77 -12.75 8.46
N GLY A 35 -8.43 -12.03 7.37
CA GLY A 35 -9.42 -11.33 6.54
C GLY A 35 -10.03 -10.08 7.18
N HIS A 36 -9.47 -9.61 8.30
CA HIS A 36 -9.94 -8.42 9.00
C HIS A 36 -9.02 -7.21 8.72
N GLY A 37 -9.64 -6.12 8.27
CA GLY A 37 -8.96 -4.84 8.02
C GLY A 37 -8.33 -4.71 6.63
N PRO A 38 -7.97 -3.48 6.23
CA PRO A 38 -7.35 -3.24 4.94
C PRO A 38 -5.89 -3.72 4.88
N GLY A 39 -5.45 -4.15 3.71
CA GLY A 39 -4.07 -4.59 3.44
C GLY A 39 -4.00 -5.78 2.51
N VAL A 40 -2.80 -6.35 2.35
CA VAL A 40 -2.59 -7.52 1.50
C VAL A 40 -3.11 -8.77 2.21
N ARG A 41 -4.08 -9.45 1.61
CA ARG A 41 -4.52 -10.79 1.99
C ARG A 41 -3.70 -11.82 1.22
N LEU A 42 -3.16 -12.79 1.94
CA LEU A 42 -2.49 -13.95 1.38
C LEU A 42 -3.52 -15.09 1.25
N ALA A 43 -3.63 -15.66 0.06
CA ALA A 43 -4.43 -16.85 -0.19
C ALA A 43 -3.55 -17.97 -0.78
N PRO A 44 -3.64 -19.22 -0.29
CA PRO A 44 -2.90 -20.32 -0.88
C PRO A 44 -3.41 -20.64 -2.28
N ASP A 45 -2.50 -20.92 -3.21
CA ASP A 45 -2.78 -21.62 -4.47
C ASP A 45 -2.04 -22.96 -4.47
N PRO A 46 -2.70 -24.04 -3.99
CA PRO A 46 -2.09 -25.36 -3.91
C PRO A 46 -1.77 -25.97 -5.28
N ALA A 47 -2.50 -25.56 -6.32
CA ALA A 47 -2.29 -26.10 -7.67
C ALA A 47 -1.02 -25.53 -8.30
N ALA A 48 -0.71 -24.26 -8.01
CA ALA A 48 0.51 -23.60 -8.47
C ALA A 48 1.68 -23.68 -7.48
N GLY A 49 1.46 -24.21 -6.27
CA GLY A 49 2.46 -24.21 -5.20
C GLY A 49 2.87 -22.79 -4.78
N ALA A 50 1.91 -21.87 -4.76
CA ALA A 50 2.16 -20.43 -4.66
C ALA A 50 1.26 -19.74 -3.64
N VAL A 51 1.53 -18.45 -3.40
CA VAL A 51 0.67 -17.55 -2.62
C VAL A 51 0.11 -16.48 -3.54
N VAL A 52 -1.20 -16.35 -3.58
CA VAL A 52 -1.87 -15.25 -4.27
C VAL A 52 -2.02 -14.08 -3.30
N LEU A 53 -1.61 -12.91 -3.77
CA LEU A 53 -1.74 -11.64 -3.06
C LEU A 53 -2.97 -10.91 -3.56
N HIS A 54 -3.83 -10.50 -2.63
CA HIS A 54 -5.00 -9.68 -2.94
C HIS A 54 -4.98 -8.43 -2.09
N TRP A 55 -5.06 -7.26 -2.70
CA TRP A 55 -5.23 -6.03 -1.93
C TRP A 55 -6.68 -5.88 -1.46
N LEU A 56 -6.86 -5.75 -0.15
CA LEU A 56 -8.14 -5.42 0.47
C LEU A 56 -8.15 -3.93 0.84
N ALA A 57 -8.89 -3.14 0.07
CA ALA A 57 -9.18 -1.75 0.45
C ALA A 57 -10.07 -1.70 1.71
N SER A 58 -10.21 -0.51 2.30
CA SER A 58 -11.05 -0.34 3.49
C SER A 58 -12.51 -0.63 3.19
N PRO A 59 -13.25 -1.34 4.07
CA PRO A 59 -14.70 -1.54 3.92
C PRO A 59 -15.47 -0.21 3.79
N ARG A 60 -14.94 0.86 4.40
CA ARG A 60 -15.51 2.22 4.33
C ARG A 60 -15.39 2.87 2.94
N LEU A 61 -14.59 2.29 2.05
CA LEU A 61 -14.51 2.73 0.64
C LEU A 61 -15.84 2.53 -0.06
N GLU A 62 -16.60 1.49 0.29
CA GLU A 62 -17.92 1.24 -0.29
C GLU A 62 -18.92 2.32 0.13
N ASP A 63 -18.98 2.60 1.43
CA ASP A 63 -19.84 3.65 1.99
C ASP A 63 -19.52 5.03 1.37
N ALA A 64 -18.23 5.33 1.21
CA ALA A 64 -17.78 6.61 0.64
C ALA A 64 -18.08 6.75 -0.86
N ALA A 65 -17.87 5.68 -1.65
CA ALA A 65 -18.16 5.69 -3.09
C ALA A 65 -19.66 5.77 -3.37
N THR A 66 -20.48 5.11 -2.55
CA THR A 66 -21.95 5.14 -2.67
C THR A 66 -22.51 6.53 -2.35
N ALA A 67 -21.88 7.28 -1.45
CA ALA A 67 -22.23 8.68 -1.16
C ALA A 67 -21.81 9.67 -2.25
N GLY A 68 -20.87 9.29 -3.15
CA GLY A 68 -20.27 10.15 -4.18
C GLY A 68 -20.92 10.08 -5.56
N GLY A 69 -21.96 9.27 -5.75
CA GLY A 69 -22.94 9.37 -6.85
C GLY A 69 -22.51 8.95 -8.26
N GLU A 70 -21.22 8.84 -8.61
CA GLU A 70 -20.83 8.69 -10.02
C GLU A 70 -19.83 7.55 -10.35
N ASN A 71 -19.18 6.92 -9.36
CA ASN A 71 -18.32 5.76 -9.60
C ASN A 71 -18.82 4.53 -8.83
N PRO A 72 -19.09 3.39 -9.50
CA PRO A 72 -19.50 2.19 -8.79
C PRO A 72 -18.34 1.76 -7.89
N ALA A 73 -18.61 1.63 -6.59
CA ALA A 73 -17.63 1.29 -5.55
C ALA A 73 -16.75 0.08 -5.89
N ALA A 74 -17.25 -0.83 -6.73
CA ALA A 74 -16.52 -1.97 -7.27
C ALA A 74 -15.39 -1.56 -8.23
N ALA A 75 -15.62 -0.61 -9.14
CA ALA A 75 -14.58 -0.13 -10.07
C ALA A 75 -13.46 0.62 -9.34
N THR A 76 -13.80 1.46 -8.37
CA THR A 76 -12.82 2.13 -7.51
C THR A 76 -11.98 1.12 -6.71
N ARG A 77 -12.61 0.08 -6.16
CA ARG A 77 -11.88 -1.00 -5.47
C ARG A 77 -10.94 -1.74 -6.40
N GLN A 78 -11.40 -2.09 -7.61
CA GLN A 78 -10.58 -2.79 -8.58
C GLN A 78 -9.37 -1.95 -8.98
N LEU A 79 -9.55 -0.66 -9.27
CA LEU A 79 -8.44 0.24 -9.60
C LEU A 79 -7.42 0.37 -8.47
N VAL A 80 -7.86 0.46 -7.21
CA VAL A 80 -6.97 0.49 -6.04
C VAL A 80 -6.22 -0.84 -5.92
N ALA A 81 -6.92 -1.97 -6.10
CA ALA A 81 -6.32 -3.29 -6.02
C ALA A 81 -5.27 -3.49 -7.12
N ASP A 82 -5.64 -3.25 -8.38
CA ASP A 82 -4.75 -3.38 -9.54
C ASP A 82 -3.49 -2.51 -9.38
N ALA A 83 -3.65 -1.28 -8.90
CA ALA A 83 -2.50 -0.38 -8.69
C ALA A 83 -1.52 -0.93 -7.66
N VAL A 84 -2.01 -1.41 -6.51
CA VAL A 84 -1.14 -1.95 -5.45
C VAL A 84 -0.55 -3.30 -5.87
N GLU A 85 -1.34 -4.16 -6.51
CA GLU A 85 -0.91 -5.46 -7.01
C GLU A 85 0.18 -5.34 -8.09
N ASN A 86 0.06 -4.38 -9.01
CA ASN A 86 1.12 -4.08 -9.97
C ASN A 86 2.42 -3.62 -9.29
N ALA A 87 2.33 -2.79 -8.25
CA ALA A 87 3.52 -2.40 -7.48
C ALA A 87 4.16 -3.60 -6.77
N LEU A 88 3.35 -4.51 -6.22
CA LEU A 88 3.84 -5.75 -5.62
C LEU A 88 4.63 -6.58 -6.65
N ALA A 89 4.07 -6.79 -7.85
CA ALA A 89 4.75 -7.52 -8.92
C ALA A 89 6.09 -6.88 -9.32
N GLU A 90 6.20 -5.55 -9.24
CA GLU A 90 7.41 -4.82 -9.61
C GLU A 90 8.53 -4.96 -8.57
N PHE A 91 8.24 -4.83 -7.27
CA PHE A 91 9.30 -4.79 -6.25
C PHE A 91 9.58 -6.13 -5.55
N LEU A 92 8.64 -7.08 -5.52
CA LEU A 92 8.85 -8.38 -4.86
C LEU A 92 10.04 -9.18 -5.43
N PRO A 93 10.32 -9.16 -6.76
CA PRO A 93 11.52 -9.77 -7.32
C PRO A 93 12.82 -9.20 -6.73
N ALA A 94 12.87 -7.89 -6.48
CA ALA A 94 14.02 -7.25 -5.85
C ALA A 94 14.22 -7.66 -4.37
N LEU A 95 13.19 -8.23 -3.73
CA LEU A 95 13.22 -8.79 -2.39
C LEU A 95 13.51 -10.31 -2.38
N GLY A 96 13.83 -10.90 -3.55
CA GLY A 96 14.10 -12.33 -3.65
C GLY A 96 12.84 -13.18 -3.61
N LEU A 97 11.72 -12.67 -4.12
CA LEU A 97 10.47 -13.41 -4.31
C LEU A 97 10.15 -13.48 -5.79
N ASP A 98 9.95 -14.67 -6.32
CA ASP A 98 9.51 -14.84 -7.71
C ASP A 98 8.03 -14.47 -7.79
N ALA A 99 7.71 -13.34 -8.42
CA ALA A 99 6.36 -12.77 -8.43
C ALA A 99 5.91 -12.48 -9.87
N GLU A 100 4.76 -13.03 -10.25
CA GLU A 100 4.09 -12.74 -11.52
C GLU A 100 2.68 -12.21 -11.23
N LEU A 101 2.45 -10.93 -11.56
CA LEU A 101 1.22 -10.14 -11.36
C LEU A 101 0.69 -10.08 -9.90
N THR A 102 0.37 -11.23 -9.31
CA THR A 102 -0.08 -11.40 -7.92
C THR A 102 0.30 -12.76 -7.30
N THR A 103 0.92 -13.63 -8.08
CA THR A 103 1.31 -14.98 -7.65
C THR A 103 2.76 -14.96 -7.21
N VAL A 104 3.03 -15.34 -5.96
CA VAL A 104 4.39 -15.38 -5.41
C VAL A 104 4.84 -16.80 -5.14
N ARG A 105 6.07 -17.11 -5.55
CA ARG A 105 6.76 -18.38 -5.37
C ARG A 105 8.06 -18.16 -4.59
N ALA A 106 8.52 -19.21 -3.93
CA ALA A 106 9.77 -19.17 -3.20
C ALA A 106 10.96 -19.04 -4.17
N ALA A 107 11.72 -17.95 -4.08
CA ALA A 107 13.02 -17.88 -4.76
C ALA A 107 14.12 -18.54 -3.92
N ALA A 108 15.20 -18.93 -4.58
CA ALA A 108 16.36 -19.54 -3.95
C ALA A 108 17.22 -18.51 -3.18
N GLY A 109 16.87 -18.30 -1.91
CA GLY A 109 17.74 -17.73 -0.87
C GLY A 109 17.72 -16.21 -0.72
N LEU A 110 17.55 -15.73 0.53
CA LEU A 110 17.98 -14.45 1.14
C LEU A 110 17.48 -14.40 2.62
N PRO A 111 18.01 -13.51 3.49
CA PRO A 111 18.02 -13.70 4.94
C PRO A 111 16.72 -13.26 5.62
N ALA A 112 16.44 -13.91 6.76
CA ALA A 112 15.29 -13.65 7.62
C ALA A 112 15.43 -12.35 8.43
N ALA A 113 14.34 -11.60 8.58
CA ALA A 113 14.29 -10.40 9.41
C ALA A 113 13.39 -10.52 10.66
N ALA A 114 13.67 -9.60 11.58
CA ALA A 114 13.27 -9.55 12.97
C ALA A 114 11.78 -9.15 13.21
N PRO A 115 11.22 -9.40 14.41
CA PRO A 115 9.78 -9.34 14.68
C PRO A 115 9.16 -7.92 14.61
N PRO A 116 7.82 -7.83 14.38
CA PRO A 116 7.10 -6.57 14.23
C PRO A 116 6.98 -5.79 15.56
N VAL A 117 6.86 -4.46 15.46
CA VAL A 117 6.65 -3.55 16.59
C VAL A 117 5.28 -2.89 16.43
N PRO A 118 4.42 -2.87 17.47
CA PRO A 118 3.10 -2.23 17.38
C PRO A 118 3.19 -0.71 17.36
N TYR A 119 2.33 -0.05 16.58
CA TYR A 119 2.31 1.40 16.36
C TYR A 119 0.95 2.01 16.66
N SER A 120 0.94 3.07 17.48
CA SER A 120 -0.10 4.10 17.47
C SER A 120 0.51 5.43 17.91
N ALA A 121 0.65 6.36 16.96
CA ALA A 121 1.01 7.76 17.18
C ALA A 121 0.48 8.60 16.01
N LEU A 122 0.19 9.88 16.26
CA LEU A 122 -0.22 10.83 15.22
C LEU A 122 0.94 11.10 14.26
N PRO A 123 0.71 11.11 12.92
CA PRO A 123 1.77 11.28 11.95
C PRO A 123 2.36 12.69 11.97
N PRO A 124 3.70 12.85 11.90
CA PRO A 124 4.34 14.14 11.72
C PRO A 124 3.95 14.67 10.36
N VAL A 125 3.49 15.90 10.34
CA VAL A 125 3.19 16.62 9.12
C VAL A 125 3.95 17.93 9.20
N ASP A 126 4.58 18.31 8.10
CA ASP A 126 5.18 19.63 7.99
C ASP A 126 4.09 20.70 8.23
N PRO A 127 4.25 21.59 9.22
CA PRO A 127 3.23 22.60 9.54
C PRO A 127 2.96 23.57 8.40
N ALA A 128 3.83 23.65 7.39
CA ALA A 128 3.62 24.45 6.19
C ALA A 128 2.62 23.82 5.20
N VAL A 129 2.18 22.58 5.41
CA VAL A 129 1.14 21.94 4.59
C VAL A 129 -0.25 22.34 5.09
N ARG A 130 -1.12 22.73 4.15
CA ARG A 130 -2.51 23.10 4.43
C ARG A 130 -3.28 21.95 5.13
N ALA A 131 -3.89 22.23 6.29
CA ALA A 131 -4.53 21.23 7.14
C ALA A 131 -5.70 20.48 6.47
N GLU A 132 -6.42 21.15 5.57
CA GLU A 132 -7.47 20.57 4.76
C GLU A 132 -6.93 19.49 3.79
N LEU A 133 -5.74 19.70 3.21
CA LEU A 133 -5.09 18.72 2.34
C LEU A 133 -4.58 17.53 3.14
N VAL A 134 -4.05 17.78 4.34
CA VAL A 134 -3.67 16.71 5.28
C VAL A 134 -4.88 15.85 5.63
N THR A 135 -6.03 16.48 5.88
CA THR A 135 -7.28 15.78 6.20
C THR A 135 -7.79 14.98 5.01
N ALA A 136 -7.75 15.54 3.80
CA ALA A 136 -8.13 14.87 2.57
C ALA A 136 -7.23 13.64 2.31
N VAL A 137 -5.91 13.81 2.41
CA VAL A 137 -4.96 12.68 2.25
C VAL A 137 -5.19 11.62 3.32
N ARG A 138 -5.40 12.00 4.59
CA ARG A 138 -5.72 11.04 5.66
C ARG A 138 -6.96 10.22 5.36
N ARG A 139 -8.02 10.88 4.87
CA ARG A 139 -9.25 10.21 4.47
C ARG A 139 -9.01 9.26 3.30
N SER A 140 -8.39 9.74 2.22
CA SER A 140 -8.08 8.96 1.02
C SER A 140 -7.18 7.75 1.32
N ALA A 141 -6.12 7.94 2.12
CA ALA A 141 -5.25 6.85 2.56
C ALA A 141 -6.03 5.82 3.41
N ALA A 142 -6.88 6.27 4.33
CA ALA A 142 -7.71 5.38 5.13
C ALA A 142 -8.74 4.60 4.30
N LEU A 143 -9.25 5.18 3.21
CA LEU A 143 -10.16 4.50 2.27
C LEU A 143 -9.39 3.49 1.39
N ALA A 144 -8.22 3.88 0.89
CA ALA A 144 -7.35 3.01 0.11
C ALA A 144 -6.70 1.90 0.93
N GLY A 145 -6.72 1.99 2.26
CA GLY A 145 -6.07 1.01 3.15
C GLY A 145 -4.57 1.24 3.34
N LEU A 146 -4.07 2.43 2.99
CA LEU A 146 -2.65 2.75 2.97
C LEU A 146 -2.22 3.44 4.28
N PRO A 147 -1.08 3.04 4.88
CA PRO A 147 -0.61 3.64 6.12
C PRO A 147 0.02 5.01 5.86
N LEU A 148 -0.14 5.92 6.82
CA LEU A 148 0.61 7.16 6.91
C LEU A 148 1.80 6.97 7.87
N ALA A 149 2.95 7.53 7.52
CA ALA A 149 4.13 7.50 8.37
C ALA A 149 3.82 8.23 9.69
N THR A 150 3.86 7.51 10.82
CA THR A 150 3.46 8.03 12.14
C THR A 150 4.55 8.81 12.89
N ARG A 151 5.78 8.80 12.37
CA ARG A 151 6.96 9.54 12.88
C ARG A 151 7.98 9.71 11.74
N PRO A 152 8.94 10.65 11.84
CA PRO A 152 9.94 10.82 10.79
C PRO A 152 10.70 9.50 10.57
N GLY A 153 10.81 9.05 9.32
CA GLY A 153 11.44 7.78 8.97
C GLY A 153 10.60 6.52 9.24
N ALA A 154 9.35 6.62 9.72
CA ALA A 154 8.44 5.48 9.79
C ALA A 154 7.92 5.08 8.41
N ALA A 155 7.53 3.81 8.29
CA ALA A 155 6.96 3.29 7.06
C ALA A 155 5.60 3.92 6.73
N GLY A 156 5.31 4.13 5.45
CA GLY A 156 4.03 4.63 4.95
C GLY A 156 4.15 5.90 4.10
N ILE A 157 2.98 6.48 3.81
CA ILE A 157 2.85 7.75 3.09
C ILE A 157 3.48 8.87 3.92
N THR A 158 4.33 9.66 3.29
CA THR A 158 4.96 10.85 3.86
C THR A 158 4.40 12.11 3.21
N LEU A 159 4.29 13.17 4.00
CA LEU A 159 3.79 14.47 3.58
C LEU A 159 4.90 15.50 3.80
N THR A 160 5.41 16.09 2.71
CA THR A 160 6.41 17.16 2.78
C THR A 160 5.87 18.41 2.11
N ALA A 161 6.15 19.59 2.68
CA ALA A 161 5.76 20.83 2.02
C ALA A 161 6.62 21.03 0.76
N CYS A 162 5.98 21.38 -0.35
CA CYS A 162 6.66 21.73 -1.59
C CYS A 162 6.33 23.16 -2.02
N THR A 163 7.06 23.67 -3.01
CA THR A 163 6.81 24.99 -3.60
C THR A 163 5.84 24.90 -4.78
N PRO A 164 4.77 25.71 -4.86
CA PRO A 164 4.42 26.80 -3.94
C PRO A 164 3.95 26.29 -2.57
N THR A 165 4.33 27.04 -1.52
CA THR A 165 4.07 26.71 -0.11
C THR A 165 2.60 26.38 0.14
N GLY A 166 2.34 25.35 0.94
CA GLY A 166 0.98 24.90 1.27
C GLY A 166 0.54 23.62 0.57
N LEU A 167 1.19 23.22 -0.53
CA LEU A 167 0.89 21.96 -1.21
C LEU A 167 1.76 20.81 -0.68
N PRO A 168 1.18 19.62 -0.40
CA PRO A 168 1.95 18.45 -0.03
C PRO A 168 2.52 17.75 -1.27
N ASP A 169 3.80 17.42 -1.21
CA ASP A 169 4.40 16.35 -2.00
C ASP A 169 4.24 15.01 -1.24
N LEU A 170 3.67 14.03 -1.94
CA LEU A 170 3.39 12.70 -1.44
C LEU A 170 4.55 11.76 -1.77
N GLY A 171 5.23 11.28 -0.73
CA GLY A 171 6.27 10.26 -0.86
C GLY A 171 5.84 8.93 -0.23
N TRP A 172 6.58 7.87 -0.55
CA TRP A 172 6.53 6.61 0.19
C TRP A 172 7.84 6.40 0.95
N ASN A 173 7.73 6.05 2.22
CA ASN A 173 8.86 5.59 2.99
C ASN A 173 8.70 4.09 3.29
N PRO A 174 9.57 3.20 2.78
CA PRO A 174 9.57 1.80 3.19
C PRO A 174 10.13 1.66 4.62
N SER A 175 9.95 0.48 5.21
CA SER A 175 10.47 0.18 6.55
C SER A 175 11.94 0.58 6.70
N PRO A 176 12.36 1.17 7.81
CA PRO A 176 13.78 1.48 8.05
C PRO A 176 14.66 0.22 8.09
N ARG A 177 14.05 -0.96 8.22
CA ARG A 177 14.74 -2.25 8.16
C ARG A 177 15.05 -2.70 6.72
N LEU A 178 14.42 -2.10 5.71
CA LEU A 178 14.69 -2.41 4.31
C LEU A 178 16.12 -1.96 3.94
N PRO A 179 16.97 -2.85 3.38
CA PRO A 179 18.32 -2.52 2.95
C PRO A 179 18.37 -1.27 2.06
N ALA A 180 19.32 -0.36 2.32
CA ALA A 180 19.40 0.94 1.66
C ALA A 180 19.39 0.85 0.12
N ALA A 181 20.06 -0.16 -0.44
CA ALA A 181 20.14 -0.41 -1.88
C ALA A 181 18.78 -0.74 -2.53
N LEU A 182 17.83 -1.29 -1.77
CA LEU A 182 16.50 -1.70 -2.27
C LEU A 182 15.43 -0.64 -2.05
N ARG A 183 15.72 0.39 -1.24
CA ARG A 183 14.75 1.45 -0.90
C ARG A 183 14.25 2.24 -2.12
N PRO A 184 15.10 2.62 -3.10
CA PRO A 184 14.63 3.37 -4.27
C PRO A 184 13.62 2.56 -5.09
N ALA A 185 13.92 1.29 -5.39
CA ALA A 185 13.04 0.43 -6.16
C ALA A 185 11.65 0.27 -5.52
N VAL A 186 11.60 -0.01 -4.20
CA VAL A 186 10.33 -0.11 -3.46
C VAL A 186 9.61 1.25 -3.42
N ARG A 187 10.34 2.35 -3.23
CA ARG A 187 9.74 3.69 -3.22
C ARG A 187 9.11 4.02 -4.57
N ASP A 188 9.81 3.78 -5.67
CA ASP A 188 9.34 4.16 -7.01
C ASP A 188 8.11 3.34 -7.43
N ALA A 189 8.16 2.02 -7.24
CA ALA A 189 7.03 1.12 -7.51
C ALA A 189 5.78 1.53 -6.72
N VAL A 190 5.92 1.75 -5.41
CA VAL A 190 4.78 2.14 -4.56
C VAL A 190 4.31 3.57 -4.86
N ARG A 191 5.21 4.51 -5.20
CA ARG A 191 4.82 5.90 -5.50
C ARG A 191 3.90 5.98 -6.72
N HIS A 192 4.09 5.13 -7.71
CA HIS A 192 3.16 5.04 -8.84
C HIS A 192 1.77 4.54 -8.39
N ALA A 193 1.73 3.46 -7.62
CA ALA A 193 0.48 2.91 -7.07
C ALA A 193 -0.26 3.91 -6.17
N LEU A 194 0.45 4.70 -5.36
CA LEU A 194 -0.13 5.76 -4.53
C LEU A 194 -0.93 6.76 -5.37
N GLY A 195 -0.38 7.18 -6.51
CA GLY A 195 -1.03 8.13 -7.41
C GLY A 195 -2.38 7.63 -7.91
N VAL A 196 -2.45 6.36 -8.34
CA VAL A 196 -3.69 5.75 -8.83
C VAL A 196 -4.67 5.51 -7.68
N ALA A 197 -4.20 4.89 -6.59
CA ALA A 197 -5.06 4.51 -5.47
C ALA A 197 -5.71 5.73 -4.80
N LEU A 198 -4.94 6.80 -4.53
CA LEU A 198 -5.47 7.99 -3.90
C LEU A 198 -6.38 8.79 -4.84
N ALA A 199 -6.06 8.87 -6.14
CA ALA A 199 -6.94 9.49 -7.12
C ALA A 199 -8.29 8.76 -7.25
N ALA A 200 -8.27 7.43 -7.22
CA ALA A 200 -9.49 6.62 -7.23
C ALA A 200 -10.39 6.88 -6.02
N THR A 201 -9.81 7.28 -4.88
CA THR A 201 -10.57 7.70 -3.67
C THR A 201 -11.00 9.17 -3.68
N GLY A 202 -10.86 9.88 -4.80
CA GLY A 202 -11.30 11.26 -4.99
C GLY A 202 -10.28 12.33 -4.62
N LEU A 203 -9.00 11.98 -4.43
CA LEU A 203 -7.94 12.98 -4.23
C LEU A 203 -7.44 13.51 -5.57
N HIS A 204 -7.46 14.82 -5.78
CA HIS A 204 -6.88 15.41 -7.00
C HIS A 204 -5.35 15.41 -6.91
N LEU A 205 -4.70 14.67 -7.82
CA LEU A 205 -3.26 14.48 -7.84
C LEU A 205 -2.65 14.89 -9.18
N THR A 206 -1.45 15.47 -9.14
CA THR A 206 -0.68 15.75 -10.36
C THR A 206 0.79 15.44 -10.16
N TRP A 207 1.40 14.82 -11.15
CA TRP A 207 2.85 14.73 -11.24
C TRP A 207 3.44 16.08 -11.64
N HIS A 208 4.34 16.59 -10.81
CA HIS A 208 5.12 17.79 -11.10
C HIS A 208 6.59 17.39 -11.24
N ARG A 209 7.25 17.82 -12.32
CA ARG A 209 8.65 17.47 -12.61
C ARG A 209 9.49 18.76 -12.68
N PRO A 210 9.88 19.34 -11.54
CA PRO A 210 10.75 20.51 -11.54
C PRO A 210 12.12 20.15 -12.12
N PRO A 211 12.78 21.05 -12.87
CA PRO A 211 14.13 20.81 -13.35
C PRO A 211 15.10 20.67 -12.17
N GLY A 212 15.95 19.63 -12.20
CA GLY A 212 17.00 19.41 -11.20
C GLY A 212 16.53 18.84 -9.85
N ILE A 213 15.25 18.47 -9.72
CA ILE A 213 14.68 17.88 -8.50
C ILE A 213 13.92 16.60 -8.90
N GLU A 214 13.78 15.66 -7.95
CA GLU A 214 12.99 14.45 -8.14
C GLU A 214 11.52 14.77 -8.50
N PRO A 215 10.86 13.98 -9.37
CA PRO A 215 9.43 14.11 -9.63
C PRO A 215 8.60 14.10 -8.33
N GLN A 216 7.63 15.00 -8.23
CA GLN A 216 6.78 15.21 -7.06
C GLN A 216 5.35 14.80 -7.38
N LEU A 217 4.70 14.09 -6.46
CA LEU A 217 3.28 13.74 -6.56
C LEU A 217 2.50 14.70 -5.67
N ARG A 218 1.87 15.71 -6.27
CA ARG A 218 1.24 16.80 -5.52
C ARG A 218 -0.24 16.55 -5.33
N ALA A 219 -0.74 16.74 -4.10
CA ALA A 219 -2.16 16.74 -3.82
C ALA A 219 -2.76 18.15 -3.84
N HIS A 220 -3.89 18.27 -4.50
CA HIS A 220 -4.65 19.51 -4.62
C HIS A 220 -5.95 19.40 -3.83
N GLY A 221 -6.42 20.55 -3.35
CA GLY A 221 -7.75 20.62 -2.76
C GLY A 221 -8.80 20.39 -3.84
N PRO A 222 -10.07 20.16 -3.47
CA PRO A 222 -11.14 20.39 -4.42
C PRO A 222 -10.93 21.81 -4.96
N SER A 223 -10.73 21.93 -6.28
CA SER A 223 -10.77 23.25 -6.91
C SER A 223 -12.06 23.89 -6.43
N ALA A 224 -11.97 25.11 -5.90
CA ALA A 224 -13.15 25.94 -5.76
C ALA A 224 -13.69 26.14 -7.19
N ALA A 225 -14.64 25.30 -7.57
CA ALA A 225 -15.56 25.59 -8.65
C ALA A 225 -16.50 26.70 -8.17
#